data_AF-A0A927CMY3-F1
#
_entry.id   AF-A0A927CMY3-F1
#
_cell.length_a   1.000
_cell.length_b   1.000
_cell.length_c   1.000
_cell.angle_alpha   90.00
_cell.angle_beta   90.00
_cell.angle_gamma   90.00
#
_symmetry.space_group_name_H-M   'P 1'
#
loop_
_entity.id
_entity.type
_entity.pdbx_description
1 polymer ?
#
loop_
_entity_poly.entity_id
_entity_poly.type
_entity_poly.pdbx_seq_one_letter_code
_entity_poly.pdbx_strand_id
1 'polypeptide(L)'
;MLKLFEYNWQVRQDWFAWCQDVSEEELLKKRTGGIGGILHTLFHIADVEFSWISGLQGRPEFTEPFEHYASLQKVTDLSARFHEEVRPFVMSWTNEMELKELLELSPQGETVNFKYGEIMRHVIAHEIHHIGQLSVWSREIGKDPVTANLIRRGLF
;
A
#
# COMPACT_ATOMS: atom_id res chain seq x y z
N MET A 1 14.61 6.22 -4.11
CA MET A 1 13.62 5.18 -3.83
C MET A 1 13.13 5.26 -2.39
N LEU A 2 13.99 5.09 -1.37
CA LEU A 2 13.62 5.08 0.05
C LEU A 2 12.71 6.25 0.47
N LYS A 3 13.03 7.48 0.03
CA LYS A 3 12.22 8.67 0.32
C LYS A 3 10.77 8.57 -0.16
N LEU A 4 10.51 7.83 -1.24
CA LEU A 4 9.14 7.61 -1.72
C LEU A 4 8.38 6.57 -0.90
N PHE A 5 9.07 5.56 -0.35
CA PHE A 5 8.46 4.67 0.65
C PHE A 5 8.14 5.42 1.94
N GLU A 6 9.08 6.23 2.45
CA GLU A 6 8.84 7.08 3.63
C GLU A 6 7.66 8.05 3.40
N TYR A 7 7.58 8.65 2.21
CA TYR A 7 6.45 9.49 1.80
C TYR A 7 5.13 8.73 1.82
N ASN A 8 5.09 7.57 1.17
CA ASN A 8 3.92 6.71 1.10
C ASN A 8 3.44 6.33 2.50
N TRP A 9 4.33 5.85 3.37
CA TRP A 9 3.99 5.51 4.75
C TRP A 9 3.43 6.70 5.53
N GLN A 10 4.04 7.89 5.42
CA GLN A 10 3.51 9.09 6.08
C GLN A 10 2.10 9.44 5.58
N VAL A 11 1.90 9.44 4.26
CA VAL A 11 0.60 9.76 3.66
C VAL A 11 -0.45 8.71 4.04
N ARG A 12 -0.11 7.42 4.06
CA ARG A 12 -1.02 6.36 4.49
C ARG A 12 -1.46 6.55 5.94
N GLN A 13 -0.54 6.93 6.83
CA GLN A 13 -0.88 7.25 8.22
C GLN A 13 -1.79 8.48 8.33
N ASP A 14 -1.53 9.52 7.55
CA ASP A 14 -2.43 10.68 7.46
C ASP A 14 -3.85 10.27 7.00
N TRP A 15 -3.96 9.33 6.06
CA TRP A 15 -5.25 8.79 5.61
C TRP A 15 -5.95 7.92 6.66
N PHE A 16 -5.22 7.12 7.43
CA PHE A 16 -5.81 6.41 8.57
C PHE A 16 -6.37 7.39 9.61
N ALA A 17 -5.62 8.45 9.92
CA ALA A 17 -6.10 9.51 10.82
C ALA A 17 -7.35 10.19 10.24
N TRP A 18 -7.35 10.55 8.95
CA TRP A 18 -8.51 11.13 8.28
C TRP A 18 -9.76 10.22 8.32
N CYS A 19 -9.57 8.89 8.24
CA CYS A 19 -10.67 7.94 8.29
C CYS A 19 -11.36 7.88 9.67
N GLN A 20 -10.72 8.33 10.75
CA GLN A 20 -11.32 8.34 12.09
C GLN A 20 -12.56 9.23 12.18
N ASP A 21 -12.63 10.28 11.35
CA ASP A 21 -13.76 11.21 11.27
C ASP A 21 -14.84 10.77 10.25
N VAL A 22 -14.72 9.57 9.67
CA VAL A 22 -15.64 9.02 8.66
C VAL A 22 -16.44 7.88 9.27
N SER A 23 -17.76 7.85 9.02
CA SER A 23 -18.59 6.75 9.49
C SER A 23 -18.17 5.43 8.85
N GLU A 24 -18.32 4.34 9.59
CA GLU A 24 -18.03 2.99 9.08
C GLU A 24 -18.83 2.66 7.81
N GLU A 25 -20.09 3.12 7.73
CA GLU A 25 -20.91 3.01 6.53
C GLU A 25 -20.23 3.63 5.31
N GLU A 26 -19.72 4.86 5.41
CA GLU A 26 -19.06 5.55 4.28
C GLU A 26 -17.69 4.97 3.94
N LEU A 27 -16.99 4.39 4.93
CA LEU A 27 -15.72 3.68 4.76
C LEU A 27 -15.89 2.36 3.99
N LEU A 28 -16.97 1.63 4.26
CA LEU A 28 -17.31 0.34 3.63
C LEU A 28 -18.14 0.46 2.35
N LYS A 29 -18.70 1.64 2.08
CA LYS A 29 -19.54 1.91 0.91
C LYS A 29 -18.81 1.59 -0.39
N LYS A 30 -19.49 0.84 -1.27
CA LYS A 30 -19.02 0.57 -2.63
C LYS A 30 -19.05 1.85 -3.46
N ARG A 31 -17.96 2.10 -4.20
CA ARG A 31 -17.78 3.27 -5.06
C ARG A 31 -17.27 2.84 -6.44
N THR A 32 -17.44 3.71 -7.43
CA THR A 32 -16.85 3.50 -8.76
C THR A 32 -15.37 3.89 -8.75
N GLY A 33 -14.52 3.05 -9.34
CA GLY A 33 -13.08 3.27 -9.48
C GLY A 33 -12.24 2.38 -8.55
N GLY A 34 -11.02 2.06 -8.99
CA GLY A 34 -10.07 1.26 -8.21
C GLY A 34 -10.66 -0.07 -7.71
N ILE A 35 -10.33 -0.42 -6.47
CA ILE A 35 -10.86 -1.62 -5.77
C ILE A 35 -12.26 -1.40 -5.17
N GLY A 36 -12.84 -0.21 -5.37
CA GLY A 36 -14.26 0.04 -5.14
C GLY A 36 -14.68 0.49 -3.74
N GLY A 37 -13.78 1.00 -2.89
CA GLY A 37 -14.15 1.56 -1.58
C GLY A 37 -12.96 2.13 -0.80
N ILE A 38 -13.22 3.03 0.16
CA ILE A 38 -12.15 3.74 0.90
C ILE A 38 -11.34 2.77 1.76
N LEU A 39 -12.01 2.02 2.64
CA LEU A 39 -11.32 1.12 3.57
C LEU A 39 -10.68 -0.07 2.84
N HIS A 40 -11.37 -0.59 1.82
CA HIS A 40 -10.83 -1.66 0.99
C HIS A 40 -9.57 -1.23 0.22
N THR A 41 -9.51 0.03 -0.24
CA THR A 41 -8.29 0.57 -0.84
C THR A 41 -7.12 0.60 0.14
N LEU A 42 -7.32 1.03 1.39
CA LEU A 42 -6.24 1.05 2.39
C LEU A 42 -5.75 -0.36 2.74
N PHE A 43 -6.67 -1.32 2.85
CA PHE A 43 -6.33 -2.74 2.99
C PHE A 43 -5.50 -3.24 1.80
N HIS A 44 -5.98 -2.99 0.58
CA HIS A 44 -5.34 -3.44 -0.66
C HIS A 44 -3.92 -2.88 -0.81
N ILE A 45 -3.70 -1.60 -0.49
CA ILE A 45 -2.37 -1.00 -0.49
C ILE A 45 -1.43 -1.73 0.46
N ALA A 46 -1.87 -1.95 1.72
CA ALA A 46 -1.04 -2.61 2.73
C ALA A 46 -0.71 -4.07 2.36
N ASP A 47 -1.70 -4.79 1.83
CA ASP A 47 -1.55 -6.15 1.32
C ASP A 47 -0.56 -6.22 0.16
N VAL A 48 -0.74 -5.42 -0.89
CA VAL A 48 0.15 -5.46 -2.07
C VAL A 48 1.59 -5.11 -1.71
N GLU A 49 1.81 -4.10 -0.87
CA GLU A 49 3.16 -3.80 -0.37
C GLU A 49 3.75 -4.99 0.39
N PHE A 50 3.01 -5.55 1.35
CA PHE A 50 3.48 -6.67 2.15
C PHE A 50 3.81 -7.90 1.30
N SER A 51 2.92 -8.25 0.37
CA SER A 51 3.03 -9.45 -0.46
C SER A 51 4.23 -9.36 -1.40
N TRP A 52 4.43 -8.23 -2.09
CA TRP A 52 5.62 -8.04 -2.92
C TRP A 52 6.91 -8.06 -2.11
N ILE A 53 6.98 -7.32 -1.01
CA ILE A 53 8.20 -7.24 -0.20
C ILE A 53 8.49 -8.57 0.52
N SER A 54 7.46 -9.35 0.86
CA SER A 54 7.62 -10.72 1.38
C SER A 54 8.14 -11.68 0.31
N GLY A 55 7.63 -11.58 -0.92
CA GLY A 55 8.14 -12.33 -2.08
C GLY A 55 9.62 -12.08 -2.34
N LEU A 56 10.07 -10.82 -2.28
CA LEU A 56 11.50 -10.46 -2.38
C LEU A 56 12.37 -11.04 -1.25
N GLN A 57 11.76 -11.42 -0.12
CA GLN A 57 12.43 -12.06 1.01
C GLN A 57 12.29 -13.60 1.00
N GLY A 58 11.61 -14.18 0.01
CA GLY A 58 11.29 -15.61 -0.03
C GLY A 58 10.33 -16.06 1.09
N ARG A 59 9.52 -15.14 1.60
CA ARG A 59 8.49 -15.42 2.62
C ARG A 59 7.15 -15.75 1.95
N PRO A 60 6.27 -16.50 2.65
CA PRO A 60 4.94 -16.80 2.13
C PRO A 60 4.10 -15.55 1.92
N GLU A 61 3.18 -15.63 0.95
CA GLU A 61 2.20 -14.59 0.65
C GLU A 61 1.10 -14.53 1.73
N PHE A 62 0.57 -13.33 1.95
CA PHE A 62 -0.63 -13.14 2.76
C PHE A 62 -1.88 -13.38 1.91
N THR A 63 -2.80 -14.23 2.38
CA THR A 63 -3.93 -14.72 1.55
C THR A 63 -5.30 -14.49 2.20
N GLU A 64 -5.37 -13.75 3.31
CA GLU A 64 -6.65 -13.52 3.97
C GLU A 64 -7.49 -12.45 3.25
N PRO A 65 -8.81 -12.65 3.14
CA PRO A 65 -9.69 -11.74 2.43
C PRO A 65 -10.01 -10.47 3.24
N PHE A 66 -10.33 -9.38 2.54
CA PHE A 66 -10.68 -8.08 3.16
C PHE A 66 -11.81 -8.19 4.19
N GLU A 67 -12.77 -9.09 3.98
CA GLU A 67 -13.92 -9.30 4.85
C GLU A 67 -13.52 -9.61 6.31
N HIS A 68 -12.35 -10.22 6.53
CA HIS A 68 -11.84 -10.47 7.89
C HIS A 68 -11.40 -9.18 8.60
N TYR A 69 -11.07 -8.14 7.83
CA TYR A 69 -10.50 -6.86 8.24
C TYR A 69 -11.42 -5.67 7.98
N ALA A 70 -12.72 -5.89 7.72
CA ALA A 70 -13.69 -4.86 7.34
C ALA A 70 -14.08 -3.88 8.47
N SER A 71 -13.11 -3.38 9.24
CA SER A 71 -13.24 -2.23 10.15
C SER A 71 -11.95 -1.41 10.15
N LEU A 72 -12.04 -0.10 10.43
CA LEU A 72 -10.88 0.80 10.40
C LEU A 72 -9.75 0.29 11.29
N GLN A 73 -10.06 -0.08 12.53
CA GLN A 73 -9.08 -0.59 13.49
C GLN A 73 -8.32 -1.80 12.97
N LYS A 74 -9.02 -2.78 12.37
CA LYS A 74 -8.39 -3.99 11.87
C LYS A 74 -7.45 -3.72 10.70
N VAL A 75 -7.83 -2.84 9.77
CA VAL A 75 -6.94 -2.45 8.65
C VAL A 75 -5.73 -1.66 9.16
N THR A 76 -5.93 -0.76 10.13
CA THR A 76 -4.83 -0.02 10.75
C THR A 76 -3.85 -0.96 11.46
N ASP A 77 -4.34 -1.89 12.27
CA ASP A 77 -3.51 -2.87 12.98
C ASP A 77 -2.76 -3.78 12.00
N LEU A 78 -3.43 -4.22 10.93
CA LEU A 78 -2.81 -5.01 9.86
C LEU A 78 -1.68 -4.22 9.18
N SER A 79 -1.95 -2.98 8.79
CA SER A 79 -0.94 -2.13 8.15
C SER A 79 0.24 -1.85 9.07
N ALA A 80 0.02 -1.68 10.38
CA ALA A 80 1.09 -1.48 11.35
C ALA A 80 1.96 -2.74 11.50
N ARG A 81 1.33 -3.92 11.60
CA ARG A 81 2.05 -5.19 11.65
C ARG A 81 2.89 -5.41 10.39
N PHE A 82 2.29 -5.24 9.21
CA PHE A 82 3.02 -5.36 7.94
C PHE A 82 4.16 -4.37 7.83
N HIS A 83 3.96 -3.12 8.28
CA HIS A 83 5.00 -2.10 8.27
C HIS A 83 6.26 -2.55 9.04
N GLU A 84 6.11 -3.11 10.24
CA GLU A 84 7.23 -3.63 11.02
C GLU A 84 7.98 -4.77 10.31
N GLU A 85 7.28 -5.58 9.51
CA GLU A 85 7.88 -6.69 8.76
C GLU A 85 8.58 -6.23 7.47
N VAL A 86 8.04 -5.24 6.75
CA VAL A 86 8.60 -4.77 5.46
C VAL A 86 9.69 -3.71 5.65
N ARG A 87 9.56 -2.85 6.65
CA ARG A 87 10.45 -1.69 6.85
C ARG A 87 11.93 -2.08 6.93
N PRO A 88 12.35 -3.13 7.67
CA PRO A 88 13.76 -3.51 7.73
C PRO A 88 14.35 -3.84 6.35
N PHE A 89 13.58 -4.57 5.52
CA PHE A 89 14.01 -4.92 4.17
C PHE A 89 14.17 -3.67 3.30
N VAL A 90 13.15 -2.81 3.26
CA VAL A 90 13.17 -1.56 2.49
C VAL A 90 14.33 -0.67 2.94
N MET A 91 14.52 -0.47 4.24
CA MET A 91 15.58 0.39 4.77
C MET A 91 17.00 -0.19 4.57
N SER A 92 17.12 -1.49 4.34
CA SER A 92 18.40 -2.15 4.03
C SER A 92 18.76 -2.17 2.54
N TRP A 93 17.93 -1.55 1.69
CA TRP A 93 18.10 -1.60 0.24
C TRP A 93 19.46 -1.07 -0.22
N THR A 94 20.13 -1.82 -1.10
CA THR A 94 21.38 -1.41 -1.75
C THR A 94 21.26 -1.44 -3.27
N ASN A 95 22.15 -0.76 -3.97
CA ASN A 95 22.14 -0.69 -5.44
C ASN A 95 22.31 -2.08 -6.09
N GLU A 96 23.01 -3.00 -5.43
CA GLU A 96 23.21 -4.37 -5.92
C GLU A 96 21.89 -5.16 -5.93
N MET A 97 20.92 -4.77 -5.10
CA MET A 97 19.60 -5.42 -5.06
C MET A 97 18.76 -5.11 -6.30
N GLU A 98 19.01 -3.99 -7.00
CA GLU A 98 18.24 -3.58 -8.18
C GLU A 98 18.14 -4.66 -9.26
N LEU A 99 19.24 -5.40 -9.48
CA LEU A 99 19.38 -6.36 -10.56
C LEU A 99 19.08 -7.81 -10.17
N LYS A 100 18.82 -8.06 -8.87
CA LYS A 100 18.37 -9.38 -8.39
C LYS A 100 17.05 -9.77 -9.06
N GLU A 101 16.85 -11.07 -9.18
CA GLU A 101 15.74 -11.67 -9.90
C GLU A 101 14.81 -12.40 -8.94
N LEU A 102 13.51 -12.16 -9.09
CA LEU A 102 12.45 -12.96 -8.48
C LEU A 102 11.82 -13.78 -9.60
N LEU A 103 11.81 -15.10 -9.44
CA LEU A 103 11.10 -16.02 -10.33
C LEU A 103 9.75 -16.33 -9.72
N GLU A 104 8.68 -16.00 -10.43
CA GLU A 104 7.31 -16.35 -10.07
C GLU A 104 6.71 -17.28 -11.12
N LEU A 105 5.81 -18.14 -10.69
CA LEU A 105 4.98 -18.92 -11.61
C LEU A 105 3.73 -18.11 -11.93
N SER A 106 3.52 -17.83 -13.21
CA SER A 106 2.28 -17.24 -13.68
C SER A 106 1.10 -18.18 -13.43
N PRO A 107 -0.14 -17.68 -13.43
CA PRO A 107 -1.34 -18.53 -13.38
C PRO A 107 -1.40 -19.57 -14.51
N GLN A 108 -0.69 -19.34 -15.62
CA GLN A 108 -0.59 -20.26 -16.76
C GLN A 108 0.56 -21.28 -16.61
N GLY A 109 1.29 -21.25 -15.50
CA GLY A 109 2.42 -22.15 -15.22
C GLY A 109 3.73 -21.73 -15.88
N GLU A 110 3.80 -20.54 -16.45
CA GLU A 110 5.02 -20.00 -17.05
C GLU A 110 5.87 -19.31 -15.98
N THR A 111 7.19 -19.51 -16.03
CA THR A 111 8.08 -18.76 -15.13
C THR A 111 8.26 -17.33 -15.63
N VAL A 112 7.84 -16.37 -14.84
CA VAL A 112 8.04 -14.93 -15.07
C VAL A 112 9.19 -14.47 -14.19
N ASN A 113 10.06 -13.64 -14.75
CA ASN A 113 11.22 -13.08 -14.06
C ASN A 113 11.03 -11.59 -13.88
N PHE A 114 11.09 -11.12 -12.63
CA PHE A 114 11.01 -9.72 -12.29
C PHE A 114 12.33 -9.24 -11.68
N LYS A 115 12.73 -8.02 -12.03
CA LYS A 115 13.81 -7.35 -11.32
C LYS A 115 13.29 -6.83 -9.99
N TYR A 116 14.08 -7.06 -8.94
CA TYR A 116 13.81 -6.56 -7.59
C TYR A 116 13.56 -5.03 -7.61
N GLY A 117 14.37 -4.27 -8.34
CA GLY A 117 14.16 -2.83 -8.49
C GLY A 117 12.85 -2.47 -9.19
N GLU A 118 12.38 -3.26 -10.15
CA GLU A 118 11.12 -3.04 -10.84
C GLU A 118 9.95 -3.19 -9.87
N ILE A 119 9.97 -4.25 -9.05
CA ILE A 119 8.97 -4.49 -7.99
C ILE A 119 8.93 -3.32 -6.99
N MET A 120 10.09 -2.85 -6.52
CA MET A 120 10.15 -1.72 -5.58
C MET A 120 9.51 -0.45 -6.15
N ARG A 121 9.72 -0.17 -7.45
CA ARG A 121 9.11 0.99 -8.12
C ARG A 121 7.61 0.78 -8.35
N HIS A 122 7.20 -0.45 -8.66
CA HIS A 122 5.79 -0.82 -8.78
C HIS A 122 5.04 -0.56 -7.47
N VAL A 123 5.56 -1.04 -6.33
CA VAL A 123 4.93 -0.83 -5.00
C VAL A 123 4.77 0.67 -4.70
N ILE A 124 5.80 1.49 -4.97
CA ILE A 124 5.72 2.94 -4.80
C ILE A 124 4.59 3.54 -5.65
N ALA A 125 4.56 3.22 -6.94
CA ALA A 125 3.59 3.80 -7.88
C ALA A 125 2.17 3.32 -7.61
N HIS A 126 1.99 2.06 -7.22
CA HIS A 126 0.72 1.42 -6.89
C HIS A 126 0.02 2.17 -5.75
N GLU A 127 0.72 2.44 -4.66
CA GLU A 127 0.14 3.17 -3.55
C GLU A 127 -0.20 4.62 -3.92
N ILE A 128 0.71 5.35 -4.59
CA ILE A 128 0.44 6.74 -5.03
C ILE A 128 -0.82 6.78 -5.91
N HIS A 129 -0.97 5.81 -6.81
CA HIS A 129 -2.14 5.68 -7.68
C HIS A 129 -3.43 5.52 -6.87
N HIS A 130 -3.46 4.58 -5.92
CA HIS A 130 -4.65 4.29 -5.13
C HIS A 130 -4.98 5.38 -4.12
N ILE A 131 -3.97 6.03 -3.53
CA ILE A 131 -4.15 7.21 -2.69
C ILE A 131 -4.77 8.38 -3.48
N GLY A 132 -4.40 8.52 -4.76
CA GLY A 132 -5.05 9.47 -5.66
C GLY A 132 -6.56 9.24 -5.79
N GLN A 133 -7.02 7.98 -5.82
CA GLN A 133 -8.44 7.64 -5.86
C GLN A 133 -9.17 8.06 -4.58
N LEU A 134 -8.55 7.86 -3.41
CA LEU A 134 -9.10 8.31 -2.12
C LEU A 134 -9.34 9.82 -2.11
N SER A 135 -8.47 10.60 -2.75
CA SER A 135 -8.63 12.05 -2.84
C SER A 135 -9.93 12.47 -3.55
N VAL A 136 -10.38 11.72 -4.55
CA VAL A 136 -11.64 11.97 -5.24
C VAL A 136 -12.82 11.62 -4.33
N TRP A 137 -12.82 10.42 -3.75
CA TRP A 137 -13.93 9.98 -2.89
C TRP A 137 -14.06 10.79 -1.60
N SER A 138 -12.97 11.34 -1.07
CA SER A 138 -13.01 12.27 0.06
C SER A 138 -13.86 13.50 -0.26
N ARG A 139 -13.76 14.03 -1.49
CA ARG A 139 -14.53 15.17 -1.97
C ARG A 139 -16.00 14.81 -2.19
N GLU A 140 -16.28 13.62 -2.68
CA GLU A 140 -17.66 13.13 -2.86
C GLU A 140 -18.43 13.05 -1.54
N ILE A 141 -17.76 12.79 -0.43
CA ILE A 141 -18.37 12.79 0.92
C ILE A 141 -18.26 14.15 1.63
N GLY A 142 -17.87 15.21 0.92
CA GLY A 142 -17.81 16.57 1.44
C GLY A 142 -16.67 16.85 2.40
N LYS A 143 -15.59 16.06 2.38
CA LYS A 143 -14.40 16.24 3.22
C LYS A 143 -13.19 16.70 2.40
N ASP A 144 -12.27 17.40 3.05
CA ASP A 144 -10.97 17.74 2.46
C ASP A 144 -10.06 16.49 2.41
N PRO A 145 -9.34 16.23 1.31
CA PRO A 145 -8.39 15.14 1.20
C PRO A 145 -7.13 15.43 2.01
N VAL A 146 -6.43 14.36 2.39
CA VAL A 146 -5.03 14.44 2.83
C VAL A 146 -4.17 15.01 1.71
N THR A 147 -3.21 15.87 2.06
CA THR A 147 -2.27 16.44 1.07
C THR A 147 -1.33 15.38 0.50
N ALA A 148 -1.33 15.25 -0.83
CA ALA A 148 -0.38 14.42 -1.58
C ALA A 148 0.94 15.14 -1.87
N ASN A 149 1.20 16.28 -1.22
CA ASN A 149 2.44 17.02 -1.45
C ASN A 149 3.63 16.30 -0.80
N LEU A 150 4.64 15.97 -1.60
CA LEU A 150 5.92 15.44 -1.12
C LEU A 150 6.74 16.52 -0.40
N ILE A 151 6.67 17.76 -0.88
CA ILE A 151 7.47 18.88 -0.36
C ILE A 151 6.96 19.27 1.03
N ARG A 152 7.88 19.61 1.95
CA ARG A 152 7.64 19.93 3.37
C ARG A 152 7.22 18.75 4.26
N ARG A 153 7.55 17.52 3.86
CA ARG A 153 7.39 16.30 4.68
C ARG A 153 8.66 15.84 5.42
N GLY A 154 9.74 16.64 5.35
CA GLY A 154 11.04 16.28 5.95
C GLY A 154 11.83 15.20 5.20
N LEU A 155 11.46 14.94 3.94
CA LEU A 155 12.07 13.93 3.08
C LEU A 155 12.98 14.61 2.04
N PHE A 156 14.27 14.70 2.35
CA PHE A 156 15.33 15.32 1.52
C PHE A 156 16.31 14.29 0.94
#